data_AF-A0A3A4WN01-F1
#
_entry.id   AF-A0A3A4WN01-F1
#
_cell.length_a   1.000
_cell.length_b   1.000
_cell.length_c   1.000
_cell.angle_alpha   90.00
_cell.angle_beta   90.00
_cell.angle_gamma   90.00
#
_symmetry.space_group_name_H-M   'P 1'
#
loop_
_entity.id
_entity.type
_entity.pdbx_description
1 polymer ?
#
loop_
_entity_poly.entity_id
_entity_poly.type
_entity_poly.pdbx_seq_one_letter_code
_entity_poly.pdbx_strand_id
1 'polypeptide(L)'
;MQTLTIHDFRKDYFKMDLKQYRLSFDDGLYSQFYYFPMLEELDTELIFFIVTSFVRPGPPRKLFDGRHPKFPKSRDCMYDAHVRGRFDPFMTTEEIQYLASQKNVRIGAHSHFHDVVLTAVPLKKPNSRWKIEKLPDLPEDRRHSQSIRSRIAFRGYEAKNGGISRRSTADWIDYMKYDTECCIRWFHKHLGFQPTLYSFPFNEYNPLLVSILKSFGFETLFNGRKSRGSVSNRLDIDMLAATLGCIPENIDG
;
A
#
# COMPACT_ATOMS: atom_id res chain seq x y z
N MET A 1 11.67 -12.61 14.43
CA MET A 1 11.67 -11.13 14.41
C MET A 1 10.29 -10.64 13.97
N GLN A 2 9.69 -9.68 14.68
CA GLN A 2 8.39 -9.11 14.31
C GLN A 2 8.54 -8.13 13.13
N THR A 3 7.55 -8.06 12.25
CA THR A 3 7.52 -7.07 11.17
C THR A 3 6.68 -5.87 11.58
N LEU A 4 7.23 -4.68 11.39
CA LEU A 4 6.62 -3.40 11.72
C LEU A 4 6.35 -2.62 10.43
N THR A 5 5.15 -2.08 10.27
CA THR A 5 4.74 -1.34 9.08
C THR A 5 4.74 0.15 9.36
N ILE A 6 5.40 0.90 8.46
CA ILE A 6 5.49 2.35 8.48
C ILE A 6 4.81 2.85 7.20
N HIS A 7 3.58 3.34 7.33
CA HIS A 7 2.83 3.93 6.22
C HIS A 7 3.30 5.36 5.95
N ASP A 8 3.18 6.22 6.96
CA ASP A 8 3.57 7.62 6.91
C ASP A 8 4.84 7.82 7.72
N PHE A 9 5.96 8.10 7.05
CA PHE A 9 7.24 8.28 7.73
C PHE A 9 7.22 9.49 8.67
N ARG A 10 7.74 9.37 9.89
CA ARG A 10 7.90 10.48 10.85
C ARG A 10 9.29 10.45 11.46
N LYS A 11 9.90 11.63 11.64
CA LYS A 11 11.24 11.76 12.24
C LYS A 11 11.33 11.14 13.64
N ASP A 12 10.24 11.18 14.41
CA ASP A 12 10.20 10.69 15.79
C ASP A 12 10.33 9.18 15.88
N TYR A 13 10.06 8.44 14.81
CA TYR A 13 10.25 6.99 14.78
C TYR A 13 11.72 6.59 14.95
N PHE A 14 12.66 7.43 14.55
CA PHE A 14 14.08 7.17 14.77
C PHE A 14 14.52 7.29 16.24
N LYS A 15 13.65 7.78 17.13
CA LYS A 15 13.87 7.75 18.58
C LYS A 15 13.53 6.38 19.19
N MET A 16 12.84 5.53 18.44
CA MET A 16 12.47 4.18 18.86
C MET A 16 13.61 3.20 18.55
N ASP A 17 13.74 2.13 19.34
CA ASP A 17 14.65 1.04 19.01
C ASP A 17 14.07 0.18 17.87
N LEU A 18 14.33 0.61 16.65
CA LEU A 18 13.84 -0.04 15.42
C LEU A 18 14.66 -1.27 15.02
N LYS A 19 15.88 -1.45 15.57
CA LYS A 19 16.81 -2.53 15.16
C LYS A 19 16.29 -3.93 15.50
N GLN A 20 15.40 -4.04 16.49
CA GLN A 20 14.75 -5.29 16.88
C GLN A 20 13.62 -5.75 15.93
N TYR A 21 13.28 -4.94 14.91
CA TYR A 21 12.17 -5.20 14.00
C TYR A 21 12.64 -5.33 12.56
N ARG A 22 11.93 -6.15 11.78
CA ARG A 22 11.91 -6.03 10.33
C ARG A 22 11.00 -4.87 9.96
N LEU A 23 11.44 -3.95 9.11
CA LEU A 23 10.62 -2.81 8.71
C LEU A 23 9.96 -3.08 7.37
N SER A 24 8.72 -2.65 7.23
CA SER A 24 7.97 -2.74 5.98
C SER A 24 7.29 -1.42 5.66
N PHE A 25 7.23 -1.10 4.38
CA PHE A 25 6.72 0.15 3.86
C PHE A 25 5.74 -0.17 2.74
N ASP A 26 4.50 0.33 2.84
CA ASP A 26 3.49 0.13 1.80
C ASP A 26 3.48 1.34 0.84
N ASP A 27 2.74 1.22 -0.26
CA ASP A 27 2.47 2.25 -1.27
C ASP A 27 3.64 2.65 -2.19
N GLY A 28 4.90 2.54 -1.75
CA GLY A 28 6.08 2.98 -2.52
C GLY A 28 6.21 4.51 -2.55
N LEU A 29 6.07 5.16 -1.39
CA LEU A 29 6.16 6.62 -1.26
C LEU A 29 7.59 7.12 -1.34
N TYR A 30 7.80 8.25 -2.01
CA TYR A 30 9.11 8.90 -2.09
C TYR A 30 9.70 9.23 -0.71
N SER A 31 8.87 9.55 0.29
CA SER A 31 9.35 9.81 1.65
C SER A 31 10.16 8.63 2.20
N GLN A 32 9.79 7.40 1.87
CA GLN A 32 10.48 6.20 2.33
C GLN A 32 11.87 6.07 1.66
N PHE A 33 12.00 6.48 0.40
CA PHE A 33 13.28 6.57 -0.31
C PHE A 33 14.15 7.71 0.23
N TYR A 34 13.56 8.89 0.46
CA TYR A 34 14.26 10.05 1.00
C TYR A 34 14.95 9.72 2.33
N TYR A 35 14.27 9.00 3.23
CA TYR A 35 14.82 8.58 4.52
C TYR A 35 15.69 7.31 4.47
N PHE A 36 15.94 6.74 3.30
CA PHE A 36 16.67 5.48 3.16
C PHE A 36 18.05 5.46 3.85
N PRO A 37 18.92 6.50 3.79
CA PRO A 37 20.22 6.46 4.45
C PRO A 37 20.12 6.20 5.96
N MET A 38 19.12 6.80 6.61
CA MET A 38 18.88 6.60 8.05
C MET A 38 18.31 5.20 8.35
N LEU A 39 17.55 4.63 7.40
CA LEU A 39 17.00 3.27 7.54
C LEU A 39 18.06 2.20 7.34
N GLU A 40 19.00 2.44 6.42
CA GLU A 40 20.11 1.53 6.12
C GLU A 40 21.03 1.33 7.33
N GLU A 41 21.27 2.39 8.11
CA GLU A 41 22.06 2.36 9.37
C GLU A 41 21.49 1.44 10.46
N LEU A 42 20.22 1.02 10.35
CA LEU A 42 19.59 0.14 11.33
C LEU A 42 20.05 -1.32 11.23
N ASP A 43 20.70 -1.71 10.13
CA ASP A 43 21.17 -3.08 9.84
C ASP A 43 20.07 -4.15 10.05
N THR A 44 18.84 -3.80 9.69
CA THR A 44 17.69 -4.70 9.70
C THR A 44 17.14 -4.89 8.29
N GLU A 45 16.35 -5.95 8.09
CA GLU A 45 15.66 -6.19 6.83
C GLU A 45 14.57 -5.13 6.60
N LEU A 46 14.60 -4.52 5.42
CA LEU A 46 13.65 -3.53 4.94
C LEU A 46 12.83 -4.12 3.79
N ILE A 47 11.51 -4.08 3.87
CA ILE A 47 10.62 -4.55 2.80
C ILE A 47 9.81 -3.38 2.24
N PHE A 48 9.94 -3.09 0.95
CA PHE A 48 9.13 -2.09 0.26
C PHE A 48 8.07 -2.76 -0.60
N PHE A 49 6.80 -2.51 -0.31
CA PHE A 49 5.66 -2.99 -1.09
C PHE A 49 5.18 -1.90 -2.04
N ILE A 50 5.27 -2.17 -3.34
CA ILE A 50 5.10 -1.16 -4.39
C ILE A 50 3.74 -1.27 -5.05
N VAL A 51 3.01 -0.15 -5.14
CA VAL A 51 1.86 0.00 -6.04
C VAL A 51 2.39 0.34 -7.43
N THR A 52 2.52 -0.69 -8.26
CA THR A 52 3.30 -0.58 -9.50
C THR A 52 2.73 0.40 -10.53
N SER A 53 1.42 0.65 -10.55
CA SER A 53 0.81 1.65 -11.45
C SER A 53 1.10 3.10 -11.07
N PHE A 54 1.59 3.37 -9.85
CA PHE A 54 1.91 4.73 -9.37
C PHE A 54 3.34 5.13 -9.66
N VAL A 55 4.21 4.17 -9.95
CA VAL A 55 5.61 4.43 -10.27
C VAL A 55 5.72 5.10 -11.62
N ARG A 56 6.54 6.16 -11.71
CA ARG A 56 6.86 6.84 -12.97
C ARG A 56 8.35 6.67 -13.29
N PRO A 57 8.73 6.56 -14.58
CA PRO A 57 10.13 6.68 -14.97
C PRO A 57 10.69 8.04 -14.54
N GLY A 58 11.97 8.07 -14.18
CA GLY A 58 12.66 9.30 -13.81
C GLY A 58 13.88 9.04 -12.95
N PRO A 59 14.85 9.98 -12.94
CA PRO A 59 16.08 9.84 -12.18
C PRO A 59 15.79 9.76 -10.67
N PRO A 60 16.71 9.18 -9.88
CA PRO A 60 16.62 9.25 -8.43
C PRO A 60 16.61 10.70 -7.97
N ARG A 61 15.64 11.04 -7.13
CA ARG A 61 15.65 12.32 -6.43
C ARG A 61 16.59 12.26 -5.23
N LYS A 62 16.73 13.38 -4.55
CA LYS A 62 17.67 13.53 -3.43
C LYS A 62 17.35 12.58 -2.27
N LEU A 63 18.40 12.08 -1.62
CA LEU A 63 18.29 11.41 -0.33
C LEU A 63 18.29 12.44 0.80
N PHE A 64 18.11 11.97 2.04
CA PHE A 64 18.09 12.79 3.24
C PHE A 64 19.28 13.75 3.30
N ASP A 65 18.98 15.04 3.39
CA ASP A 65 19.95 16.15 3.40
C ASP A 65 19.94 16.90 4.75
N GLY A 66 19.46 16.25 5.82
CA GLY A 66 19.31 16.86 7.15
C GLY A 66 17.99 17.60 7.35
N ARG A 67 17.15 17.77 6.30
CA ARG A 67 15.87 18.47 6.40
C ARG A 67 14.72 17.50 6.65
N HIS A 68 13.70 17.96 7.37
CA HIS A 68 12.47 17.19 7.61
C HIS A 68 11.30 17.86 6.89
N PRO A 69 11.07 17.57 5.60
CA PRO A 69 9.95 18.17 4.88
C PRO A 69 8.62 17.78 5.50
N LYS A 70 7.59 18.62 5.29
CA LYS A 70 6.23 18.29 5.70
C LYS A 70 5.80 17.00 4.99
N PHE A 71 5.51 15.98 5.77
CA PHE A 71 5.14 14.66 5.27
C PHE A 71 3.73 14.70 4.67
N PRO A 72 3.54 14.31 3.40
CA PRO A 72 2.20 14.07 2.89
C PRO A 72 1.66 12.81 3.58
N LYS A 73 0.45 12.88 4.14
CA LYS A 73 -0.23 11.70 4.69
C LYS A 73 -0.55 10.78 3.51
N SER A 74 -0.50 9.46 3.67
CA SER A 74 -0.78 8.49 2.59
C SER A 74 -2.14 8.76 1.93
N ARG A 75 -3.15 9.20 2.71
CA ARG A 75 -4.46 9.61 2.17
C ARG A 75 -4.40 10.77 1.17
N ASP A 76 -3.46 11.69 1.33
CA ASP A 76 -3.26 12.85 0.45
C ASP A 76 -2.50 12.42 -0.81
N CYS A 77 -1.49 11.55 -0.67
CA CYS A 77 -0.82 10.90 -1.80
C CYS A 77 -1.81 10.11 -2.67
N MET A 78 -2.71 9.35 -2.04
CA MET A 78 -3.76 8.59 -2.74
C MET A 78 -4.75 9.52 -3.45
N TYR A 79 -5.09 10.67 -2.86
CA TYR A 79 -5.92 11.68 -3.52
C TYR A 79 -5.23 12.22 -4.77
N ASP A 80 -3.95 12.58 -4.67
CA ASP A 80 -3.18 13.08 -5.81
C ASP A 80 -3.08 12.04 -6.94
N ALA A 81 -2.79 10.78 -6.65
CA ALA A 81 -2.70 9.73 -7.67
C ALA A 81 -4.06 9.39 -8.30
N HIS A 82 -5.06 9.05 -7.49
CA HIS A 82 -6.32 8.51 -8.00
C HIS A 82 -7.28 9.56 -8.54
N VAL A 83 -7.26 10.78 -7.99
CA VAL A 83 -8.22 11.84 -8.35
C VAL A 83 -7.59 12.88 -9.26
N ARG A 84 -6.34 13.27 -9.00
CA ARG A 84 -5.66 14.34 -9.74
C ARG A 84 -4.68 13.84 -10.81
N GLY A 85 -4.42 12.53 -10.87
CA GLY A 85 -3.43 11.96 -11.79
C GLY A 85 -2.00 12.44 -11.53
N ARG A 86 -1.69 12.85 -10.30
CA ARG A 86 -0.36 13.32 -9.87
C ARG A 86 0.36 12.24 -9.09
N PHE A 87 1.55 11.87 -9.56
CA PHE A 87 2.30 10.73 -9.05
C PHE A 87 3.62 11.13 -8.37
N ASP A 88 3.89 12.44 -8.25
CA ASP A 88 5.08 12.98 -7.59
C ASP A 88 5.33 12.44 -6.17
N PRO A 89 4.31 12.13 -5.35
CA PRO A 89 4.54 11.57 -4.02
C PRO A 89 5.10 10.14 -4.00
N PHE A 90 5.07 9.42 -5.12
CA PHE A 90 5.50 8.03 -5.23
C PHE A 90 6.93 7.94 -5.79
N MET A 91 7.61 6.84 -5.52
CA MET A 91 8.96 6.61 -6.01
C MET A 91 9.01 6.54 -7.54
N THR A 92 10.16 6.88 -8.11
CA THR A 92 10.45 6.61 -9.52
C THR A 92 10.94 5.17 -9.72
N THR A 93 10.99 4.72 -10.96
CA THR A 93 11.56 3.41 -11.30
C THR A 93 13.01 3.29 -10.85
N GLU A 94 13.83 4.32 -11.07
CA GLU A 94 15.26 4.28 -10.74
C GLU A 94 15.50 4.30 -9.22
N GLU A 95 14.63 4.97 -8.45
CA GLU A 95 14.66 4.92 -6.99
C GLU A 95 14.37 3.50 -6.46
N ILE A 96 13.37 2.82 -7.04
CA ILE A 96 13.05 1.44 -6.66
C ILE A 96 14.16 0.48 -7.10
N GLN A 97 14.77 0.69 -8.27
CA GLN A 97 15.93 -0.09 -8.71
C GLN A 97 17.12 0.09 -7.76
N TYR A 98 17.39 1.33 -7.35
CA TYR A 98 18.42 1.61 -6.35
C TYR A 98 18.14 0.89 -5.03
N LEU A 99 16.90 0.94 -4.52
CA LEU A 99 16.52 0.19 -3.31
C LEU A 99 16.69 -1.32 -3.52
N ALA A 100 16.27 -1.85 -4.67
CA ALA A 100 16.36 -3.27 -4.99
C ALA A 100 17.79 -3.80 -5.06
N SER A 101 18.79 -2.94 -5.31
CA SER A 101 20.20 -3.33 -5.30
C SER A 101 20.84 -3.39 -3.91
N GLN A 102 20.15 -2.92 -2.86
CA GLN A 102 20.71 -2.87 -1.52
C GLN A 102 20.58 -4.21 -0.79
N LYS A 103 21.63 -4.58 -0.05
CA LYS A 103 21.77 -5.92 0.56
C LYS A 103 20.65 -6.28 1.54
N ASN A 104 20.18 -5.31 2.32
CA ASN A 104 19.16 -5.52 3.35
C ASN A 104 17.74 -5.17 2.88
N VAL A 105 17.55 -4.92 1.58
CA VAL A 105 16.26 -4.52 1.02
C VAL A 105 15.62 -5.65 0.24
N ARG A 106 14.31 -5.83 0.43
CA ARG A 106 13.46 -6.69 -0.40
C ARG A 106 12.32 -5.86 -0.97
N ILE A 107 11.99 -6.10 -2.24
CA ILE A 107 10.85 -5.45 -2.90
C ILE A 107 9.71 -6.47 -3.07
N GLY A 108 8.51 -6.08 -2.65
CA GLY A 108 7.28 -6.86 -2.75
C GLY A 108 6.17 -6.10 -3.48
N ALA A 109 5.11 -6.81 -3.85
CA ALA A 109 3.96 -6.24 -4.53
C ALA A 109 2.94 -5.65 -3.53
N HIS A 110 2.31 -4.53 -3.90
CA HIS A 110 1.16 -3.95 -3.19
C HIS A 110 -0.04 -3.76 -4.11
N SER A 111 -0.36 -4.76 -4.93
CA SER A 111 -1.24 -4.67 -6.11
C SER A 111 -0.69 -3.78 -7.23
N HIS A 112 -1.31 -3.86 -8.42
CA HIS A 112 -1.00 -2.94 -9.50
C HIS A 112 -1.75 -1.63 -9.36
N PHE A 113 -3.08 -1.68 -9.24
CA PHE A 113 -3.94 -0.50 -9.31
C PHE A 113 -4.26 0.14 -7.95
N HIS A 114 -4.15 -0.61 -6.85
CA HIS A 114 -4.55 -0.17 -5.50
C HIS A 114 -5.98 0.42 -5.43
N ASP A 115 -6.86 -0.10 -6.29
CA ASP A 115 -8.18 0.48 -6.55
C ASP A 115 -9.24 0.08 -5.51
N VAL A 116 -10.37 0.79 -5.55
CA VAL A 116 -11.44 0.67 -4.58
C VAL A 116 -12.80 0.37 -5.21
N VAL A 117 -13.70 -0.18 -4.39
CA VAL A 117 -15.05 -0.53 -4.79
C VAL A 117 -16.04 -0.27 -3.66
N LEU A 118 -17.25 0.18 -4.00
CA LEU A 118 -18.36 0.24 -3.06
C LEU A 118 -18.79 -1.18 -2.68
N THR A 119 -19.11 -1.40 -1.41
CA THR A 119 -19.57 -2.70 -0.89
C THR A 119 -20.94 -2.58 -0.23
N ALA A 120 -21.58 -3.70 0.08
CA ALA A 120 -22.83 -3.71 0.85
C ALA A 120 -22.60 -3.52 2.36
N VAL A 121 -21.34 -3.37 2.80
CA VAL A 121 -20.98 -3.29 4.22
C VAL A 121 -21.32 -1.90 4.75
N PRO A 122 -22.14 -1.77 5.81
CA PRO A 122 -22.44 -0.47 6.41
C PRO A 122 -21.17 0.25 6.88
N LEU A 123 -21.15 1.58 6.80
CA LEU A 123 -20.03 2.36 7.30
C LEU A 123 -19.91 2.26 8.82
N LYS A 124 -18.68 2.04 9.29
CA LYS A 124 -18.29 2.23 10.70
C LYS A 124 -17.63 3.59 10.96
N LYS A 125 -16.99 4.13 9.92
CA LYS A 125 -16.31 5.42 9.89
C LYS A 125 -16.51 6.02 8.49
N PRO A 126 -16.50 7.35 8.33
CA PRO A 126 -16.61 7.98 7.01
C PRO A 126 -15.55 7.47 6.04
N ASN A 127 -15.93 7.29 4.77
CA ASN A 127 -14.97 7.02 3.70
C ASN A 127 -14.02 8.23 3.55
N SER A 128 -12.77 7.97 3.17
CA SER A 128 -11.85 9.05 2.82
C SER A 128 -12.35 9.80 1.58
N ARG A 129 -12.08 11.10 1.53
CA ARG A 129 -12.47 11.98 0.41
C ARG A 129 -12.08 11.40 -0.96
N TRP A 130 -10.84 10.91 -1.09
CA TRP A 130 -10.35 10.35 -2.35
C TRP A 130 -11.14 9.12 -2.82
N LYS A 131 -11.61 8.27 -1.89
CA LYS A 131 -12.39 7.07 -2.22
C LYS A 131 -13.75 7.44 -2.80
N ILE A 132 -14.38 8.49 -2.25
CA ILE A 132 -15.67 9.00 -2.70
C ILE A 132 -15.51 9.61 -4.10
N GLU A 133 -14.54 10.52 -4.27
CA GLU A 133 -14.32 11.22 -5.53
C GLU A 133 -13.81 10.32 -6.66
N LYS A 134 -13.13 9.21 -6.34
CA LYS A 134 -12.70 8.21 -7.33
C LYS A 134 -13.86 7.42 -7.95
N LEU A 135 -15.03 7.41 -7.31
CA LEU A 135 -16.22 6.66 -7.75
C LEU A 135 -17.40 7.61 -8.04
N PRO A 136 -17.25 8.60 -8.94
CA PRO A 136 -18.25 9.66 -9.14
C PRO A 136 -19.58 9.13 -9.69
N ASP A 137 -19.55 8.00 -10.40
CA ASP A 137 -20.72 7.42 -11.06
C ASP A 137 -21.64 6.62 -10.12
N LEU A 138 -21.25 6.42 -8.85
CA LEU A 138 -22.10 5.77 -7.85
C LEU A 138 -23.01 6.80 -7.16
N PRO A 139 -24.23 6.44 -6.71
CA PRO A 139 -25.10 7.34 -5.97
C PRO A 139 -24.44 7.85 -4.69
N GLU A 140 -24.62 9.15 -4.46
CA GLU A 140 -24.01 9.87 -3.35
C GLU A 140 -24.45 9.31 -2.00
N ASP A 141 -25.75 9.10 -1.81
CA ASP A 141 -26.34 8.49 -0.62
C ASP A 141 -25.65 7.16 -0.26
N ARG A 142 -25.34 6.33 -1.25
CA ARG A 142 -24.65 5.06 -1.05
C ARG A 142 -23.17 5.24 -0.70
N ARG A 143 -22.46 6.18 -1.33
CA ARG A 143 -21.05 6.48 -0.99
C ARG A 143 -20.89 7.02 0.43
N HIS A 144 -21.92 7.63 0.99
CA HIS A 144 -21.94 8.17 2.35
C HIS A 144 -22.59 7.25 3.40
N SER A 145 -23.19 6.13 2.99
CA SER A 145 -23.79 5.14 3.91
C SER A 145 -23.10 3.76 3.89
N GLN A 146 -22.35 3.44 2.83
CA GLN A 146 -21.70 2.15 2.64
C GLN A 146 -20.16 2.25 2.50
N SER A 147 -19.47 1.20 2.92
CA SER A 147 -18.01 1.15 2.94
C SER A 147 -17.42 1.02 1.53
N ILE A 148 -16.41 1.87 1.24
CA ILE A 148 -15.56 1.77 0.05
C ILE A 148 -14.25 1.07 0.43
N ARG A 149 -14.05 -0.11 -0.15
CA ARG A 149 -13.04 -1.11 0.26
C ARG A 149 -12.15 -1.53 -0.91
N SER A 150 -11.15 -2.36 -0.65
CA SER A 150 -10.26 -2.94 -1.66
C SER A 150 -11.04 -3.60 -2.80
N ARG A 151 -10.85 -3.11 -4.04
CA ARG A 151 -11.50 -3.67 -5.24
C ARG A 151 -11.04 -5.09 -5.54
N ILE A 152 -9.80 -5.41 -5.20
CA ILE A 152 -9.24 -6.76 -5.37
C ILE A 152 -9.75 -7.71 -4.29
N ALA A 153 -9.99 -7.23 -3.06
CA ALA A 153 -10.45 -8.08 -1.96
C ALA A 153 -11.97 -8.21 -1.84
N PHE A 154 -12.76 -7.35 -2.48
CA PHE A 154 -14.22 -7.38 -2.44
C PHE A 154 -14.85 -7.36 -3.82
N ARG A 155 -15.88 -8.21 -4.00
CA ARG A 155 -16.67 -8.26 -5.23
C ARG A 155 -17.34 -6.93 -5.55
N GLY A 156 -17.91 -6.27 -4.55
CA GLY A 156 -18.44 -4.91 -4.66
C GLY A 156 -19.47 -4.65 -5.77
N TYR A 157 -19.68 -3.37 -6.06
CA TYR A 157 -20.64 -2.86 -7.03
C TYR A 157 -19.96 -1.96 -8.08
N GLU A 158 -20.55 -1.92 -9.27
CA GLU A 158 -20.12 -1.05 -10.38
C GLU A 158 -21.30 -0.29 -10.96
N ALA A 159 -21.04 0.93 -11.41
CA ALA A 159 -21.94 1.66 -12.28
C ALA A 159 -21.85 1.07 -13.70
N LYS A 160 -22.99 0.63 -14.26
CA LYS A 160 -23.13 0.18 -15.65
C LYS A 160 -24.45 0.71 -16.19
N ASN A 161 -24.42 1.35 -17.35
CA ASN A 161 -25.61 1.85 -18.07
C ASN A 161 -26.56 2.71 -17.20
N GLY A 162 -26.00 3.60 -16.38
CA GLY A 162 -26.79 4.46 -15.48
C GLY A 162 -27.39 3.76 -14.25
N GLY A 163 -27.16 2.45 -14.09
CA GLY A 163 -27.54 1.69 -12.90
C GLY A 163 -26.34 1.18 -12.11
N ILE A 164 -26.58 0.66 -10.90
CA ILE A 164 -25.57 -0.04 -10.13
C ILE A 164 -25.89 -1.53 -10.13
N SER A 165 -24.90 -2.35 -10.49
CA SER A 165 -25.00 -3.80 -10.37
C SER A 165 -23.84 -4.35 -9.54
N ARG A 166 -24.10 -5.47 -8.87
CA ARG A 166 -23.02 -6.22 -8.22
C ARG A 166 -22.17 -6.85 -9.31
N ARG A 167 -20.84 -6.70 -9.25
CA ARG A 167 -19.92 -7.34 -10.22
C ARG A 167 -20.21 -8.83 -10.33
N SER A 168 -20.01 -9.50 -11.46
CA SER A 168 -20.12 -10.96 -11.51
C SER A 168 -18.98 -11.62 -10.70
N THR A 169 -19.10 -12.90 -10.34
CA THR A 169 -17.97 -13.60 -9.70
C THR A 169 -16.81 -13.78 -10.69
N ALA A 170 -17.12 -14.02 -11.97
CA ALA A 170 -16.14 -14.14 -13.04
C ALA A 170 -15.37 -12.82 -13.24
N ASP A 171 -16.08 -11.70 -13.43
CA ASP A 171 -15.49 -10.36 -13.59
C ASP A 171 -14.60 -9.98 -12.39
N TRP A 172 -14.93 -10.47 -11.21
CA TRP A 172 -14.15 -10.23 -10.00
C TRP A 172 -12.86 -11.04 -9.98
N ILE A 173 -12.92 -12.33 -10.33
CA ILE A 173 -11.74 -13.19 -10.47
C ILE A 173 -10.84 -12.68 -11.58
N ASP A 174 -11.40 -12.31 -12.73
CA ASP A 174 -10.64 -11.81 -13.88
C ASP A 174 -9.90 -10.53 -13.52
N TYR A 175 -10.53 -9.63 -12.76
CA TYR A 175 -9.85 -8.46 -12.23
C TYR A 175 -8.70 -8.80 -11.26
N MET A 176 -8.86 -9.78 -10.37
CA MET A 176 -7.77 -10.19 -9.47
C MET A 176 -6.57 -10.69 -10.27
N LYS A 177 -6.81 -11.54 -11.28
CA LYS A 177 -5.77 -12.06 -12.16
C LYS A 177 -5.11 -10.94 -12.94
N TYR A 178 -5.91 -10.07 -13.55
CA TYR A 178 -5.42 -8.95 -14.36
C TYR A 178 -4.57 -7.96 -13.55
N ASP A 179 -5.01 -7.56 -12.36
CA ASP A 179 -4.20 -6.71 -11.46
C ASP A 179 -2.86 -7.40 -11.11
N THR A 180 -2.91 -8.69 -10.78
CA THR A 180 -1.73 -9.50 -10.42
C THR A 180 -0.75 -9.62 -11.60
N GLU A 181 -1.25 -9.91 -12.80
CA GLU A 181 -0.46 -10.02 -14.03
C GLU A 181 0.18 -8.68 -14.42
N CYS A 182 -0.54 -7.57 -14.30
CA CYS A 182 0.03 -6.24 -14.51
C CYS A 182 1.15 -5.95 -13.51
N CYS A 183 0.97 -6.31 -12.24
CA CYS A 183 1.98 -6.15 -11.22
C CYS A 183 3.24 -6.97 -11.55
N ILE A 184 3.09 -8.27 -11.82
CA ILE A 184 4.20 -9.16 -12.16
C ILE A 184 4.94 -8.70 -13.43
N ARG A 185 4.21 -8.29 -14.48
CA ARG A 185 4.82 -7.74 -15.69
C ARG A 185 5.66 -6.50 -15.41
N TRP A 186 5.18 -5.62 -14.53
CA TRP A 186 5.95 -4.44 -14.12
C TRP A 186 7.25 -4.84 -13.43
N PHE A 187 7.19 -5.79 -12.49
CA PHE A 187 8.36 -6.30 -11.78
C PHE A 187 9.39 -6.93 -12.73
N HIS A 188 8.97 -7.81 -13.64
CA HIS A 188 9.87 -8.39 -14.63
C HIS A 188 10.51 -7.32 -15.50
N LYS A 189 9.72 -6.37 -16.00
CA LYS A 189 10.21 -5.33 -16.92
C LYS A 189 11.23 -4.42 -16.25
N HIS A 190 11.00 -4.05 -14.99
CA HIS A 190 11.75 -2.97 -14.34
C HIS A 190 12.81 -3.46 -13.35
N LEU A 191 12.61 -4.63 -12.74
CA LEU A 191 13.50 -5.18 -11.72
C LEU A 191 14.11 -6.53 -12.12
N GLY A 192 13.66 -7.15 -13.22
CA GLY A 192 14.23 -8.39 -13.73
C GLY A 192 13.88 -9.65 -12.93
N PHE A 193 12.96 -9.57 -11.97
CA PHE A 193 12.52 -10.71 -11.17
C PHE A 193 11.00 -10.73 -10.96
N GLN A 194 10.48 -11.88 -10.54
CA GLN A 194 9.10 -12.05 -10.10
C GLN A 194 9.00 -11.85 -8.58
N PRO A 195 8.09 -11.00 -8.07
CA PRO A 195 7.99 -10.79 -6.63
C PRO A 195 7.39 -12.03 -5.94
N THR A 196 7.98 -12.45 -4.82
CA THR A 196 7.44 -13.54 -3.97
C THR A 196 6.72 -13.02 -2.72
N LEU A 197 6.82 -11.71 -2.47
CA LEU A 197 6.18 -11.03 -1.34
C LEU A 197 4.99 -10.19 -1.82
N TYR A 198 3.88 -10.23 -1.08
CA TYR A 198 2.69 -9.42 -1.37
C TYR A 198 2.10 -8.83 -0.10
N SER A 199 1.85 -7.53 -0.07
CA SER A 199 1.11 -6.85 1.00
C SER A 199 -0.30 -6.52 0.50
N PHE A 200 -1.33 -6.85 1.28
CA PHE A 200 -2.72 -6.60 0.89
C PHE A 200 -3.09 -5.11 0.98
N PRO A 201 -3.61 -4.49 -0.09
CA PRO A 201 -4.17 -3.14 -0.03
C PRO A 201 -5.18 -2.99 1.10
N PHE A 202 -5.02 -1.94 1.91
CA PHE A 202 -5.86 -1.67 3.08
C PHE A 202 -5.88 -2.79 4.13
N ASN A 203 -4.92 -3.72 4.11
CA ASN A 203 -4.89 -4.94 4.91
C ASN A 203 -6.11 -5.87 4.68
N GLU A 204 -6.75 -5.77 3.51
CA GLU A 204 -7.98 -6.48 3.18
C GLU A 204 -7.72 -7.62 2.19
N TYR A 205 -8.21 -8.82 2.53
CA TYR A 205 -8.08 -10.01 1.70
C TYR A 205 -9.24 -10.98 1.90
N ASN A 206 -9.31 -11.99 1.05
CA ASN A 206 -10.22 -13.12 1.17
C ASN A 206 -9.50 -14.42 0.70
N PRO A 207 -10.04 -15.62 1.04
CA PRO A 207 -9.39 -16.90 0.68
C PRO A 207 -9.19 -17.11 -0.82
N LEU A 208 -10.11 -16.62 -1.66
CA LEU A 208 -10.01 -16.74 -3.12
C LEU A 208 -8.83 -15.91 -3.66
N LEU A 209 -8.66 -14.66 -3.17
CA LEU A 209 -7.51 -13.83 -3.51
C LEU A 209 -6.19 -14.47 -3.07
N VAL A 210 -6.14 -15.03 -1.86
CA VAL A 210 -4.96 -15.77 -1.37
C VAL A 210 -4.60 -16.93 -2.30
N SER A 211 -5.61 -17.71 -2.72
CA SER A 211 -5.41 -18.83 -3.64
C SER A 211 -4.87 -18.37 -5.00
N ILE A 212 -5.41 -17.28 -5.53
CA ILE A 212 -4.97 -16.70 -6.80
C ILE A 212 -3.52 -16.23 -6.67
N LEU A 213 -3.18 -15.40 -5.68
CA LEU A 213 -1.81 -14.92 -5.49
C LEU A 213 -0.81 -16.08 -5.36
N LYS A 214 -1.14 -17.14 -4.60
CA LYS A 214 -0.28 -18.32 -4.52
C LYS A 214 -0.09 -19.04 -5.85
N SER A 215 -1.13 -19.12 -6.69
CA SER A 215 -1.01 -19.68 -8.04
C SER A 215 -0.09 -18.87 -8.97
N PHE A 216 0.13 -17.59 -8.64
CA PHE A 216 1.10 -16.71 -9.31
C PHE A 216 2.49 -16.70 -8.63
N GLY A 217 2.76 -17.61 -7.69
CA GLY A 217 4.08 -17.76 -7.08
C GLY A 217 4.37 -16.80 -5.91
N PHE A 218 3.36 -16.10 -5.38
CA PHE A 218 3.54 -15.36 -4.12
C PHE A 218 3.60 -16.33 -2.94
N GLU A 219 4.71 -16.28 -2.20
CA GLU A 219 5.01 -17.19 -1.09
C GLU A 219 4.60 -16.59 0.26
N THR A 220 4.92 -15.32 0.47
CA THR A 220 4.65 -14.62 1.73
C THR A 220 3.66 -13.49 1.50
N LEU A 221 2.51 -13.60 2.15
CA LEU A 221 1.42 -12.64 2.05
C LEU A 221 1.32 -11.88 3.37
N PHE A 222 1.22 -10.55 3.33
CA PHE A 222 1.21 -9.71 4.50
C PHE A 222 -0.12 -8.98 4.65
N ASN A 223 -0.59 -8.88 5.90
CA ASN A 223 -1.70 -8.02 6.29
C ASN A 223 -1.35 -7.25 7.58
N GLY A 224 -2.35 -6.55 8.11
CA GLY A 224 -2.29 -5.89 9.41
C GLY A 224 -2.44 -6.88 10.56
N ARG A 225 -3.09 -6.47 11.66
CA ARG A 225 -3.25 -7.34 12.84
C ARG A 225 -4.28 -8.46 12.63
N LYS A 226 -3.98 -9.65 13.16
CA LYS A 226 -4.80 -10.88 13.26
C LYS A 226 -5.22 -11.48 11.90
N SER A 227 -4.30 -12.21 11.28
CA SER A 227 -4.58 -13.20 10.25
C SER A 227 -4.84 -14.59 10.83
N ARG A 228 -5.49 -15.44 10.03
CA ARG A 228 -5.50 -16.90 10.23
C ARG A 228 -4.77 -17.54 9.05
N GLY A 229 -4.01 -18.61 9.30
CA GLY A 229 -3.35 -19.39 8.25
C GLY A 229 -2.08 -18.75 7.69
N SER A 230 -1.90 -18.82 6.37
CA SER A 230 -0.62 -18.51 5.68
C SER A 230 -0.37 -17.02 5.39
N VAL A 231 -0.91 -16.12 6.19
CA VAL A 231 -0.74 -14.66 6.02
C VAL A 231 0.02 -14.12 7.22
N SER A 232 1.13 -13.44 6.98
CA SER A 232 2.00 -12.85 7.99
C SER A 232 1.44 -11.53 8.51
N ASN A 233 1.36 -11.41 9.83
CA ASN A 233 0.89 -10.19 10.50
C ASN A 233 1.99 -9.14 10.57
N ARG A 234 1.60 -7.87 10.47
CA ARG A 234 2.48 -6.73 10.71
C ARG A 234 1.93 -5.82 11.80
N LEU A 235 2.83 -5.26 12.60
CA LEU A 235 2.53 -4.31 13.66
C LEU A 235 2.62 -2.89 13.10
N ASP A 236 1.56 -2.11 13.19
CA ASP A 236 1.60 -0.70 12.84
C ASP A 236 2.49 0.08 13.83
N ILE A 237 3.41 0.89 13.31
CA ILE A 237 4.32 1.71 14.11
C ILE A 237 3.60 2.72 15.00
N ASP A 238 2.51 3.33 14.53
CA ASP A 238 1.77 4.33 15.30
C ASP A 238 1.12 3.68 16.53
N MET A 239 0.66 2.44 16.39
CA MET A 239 0.13 1.69 17.53
C MET A 239 1.22 1.31 18.54
N LEU A 240 2.44 1.00 18.07
CA LEU A 240 3.57 0.72 18.96
C LEU A 240 4.00 2.00 19.68
N ALA A 241 4.18 3.09 18.95
CA ALA A 241 4.55 4.40 19.48
C ALA A 241 3.57 4.89 20.56
N ALA A 242 2.26 4.75 20.32
CA ALA A 242 1.22 5.06 21.30
C ALA A 242 1.33 4.19 22.56
N THR A 243 1.67 2.90 22.42
CA THR A 243 1.83 1.97 23.55
C THR A 243 3.07 2.30 24.39
N LEU A 244 4.13 2.78 23.74
CA LEU A 244 5.40 3.14 24.40
C LEU A 244 5.41 4.56 24.96
N GLY A 245 4.30 5.31 24.85
CA GLY A 245 4.25 6.72 25.27
C GLY A 245 5.08 7.66 24.39
N CYS A 246 5.61 7.16 23.27
CA CYS A 246 6.25 7.95 22.22
C CYS A 246 5.17 8.57 21.33
N ILE A 247 4.23 9.31 21.93
CA ILE A 247 3.13 9.92 21.18
C ILE A 247 3.75 10.99 20.27
N PRO A 248 3.63 10.85 18.93
CA PRO A 248 4.05 11.90 18.01
C PRO A 248 3.29 13.17 18.36
N GLU A 249 3.95 14.33 18.35
CA GLU A 249 3.27 15.62 18.56
C GLU A 249 2.01 15.66 17.69
N ASN A 250 0.84 15.77 18.34
CA ASN A 250 -0.45 15.82 17.68
C ASN A 250 -0.41 16.85 16.55
N ILE A 251 -0.84 16.45 15.35
CA ILE A 251 -1.32 17.40 14.36
C ILE A 251 -2.73 16.97 13.98
N ASP A 252 -3.67 17.36 14.85
CA ASP A 252 -4.98 17.80 14.36
C ASP A 252 -4.74 18.92 13.34
N GLY A 253 -5.34 18.72 12.17
CA GLY A 253 -5.09 19.43 10.91
C GLY A 253 -5.45 18.55 9.73
#